data_AF-A0A945C3P1-F1
#
_entry.id   AF-A0A945C3P1-F1
#
_cell.length_a   1.000
_cell.length_b   1.000
_cell.length_c   1.000
_cell.angle_alpha   90.00
_cell.angle_beta   90.00
_cell.angle_gamma   90.00
#
_symmetry.space_group_name_H-M   'P 1'
#
loop_
_entity.id
_entity.type
_entity.pdbx_description
1 polymer ?
#
loop_
_entity_poly.entity_id
_entity_poly.type
_entity_poly.pdbx_seq_one_letter_code
_entity_poly.pdbx_strand_id
1 'polypeptide(L)'
;MNKEFKPEISFSKDKSNLEMLQKSLESEEIDKDIIPILEKFFSLPITPHQSCYGHAETNKEPYLSYVDDETTNESELSIQRNFKEKIIELVARINQQIGSEAVNISLEEVDHKRGPKDYTLRFEIIDKKSFLQNGKKILAIIWDEFSKYLDELK
;
A
#
# COMPACT_ATOMS: atom_id res chain seq x y z
N MET A 1 14.61 25.69 -8.03
CA MET A 1 15.51 25.08 -7.04
C MET A 1 14.82 23.83 -6.51
N ASN A 2 15.20 22.68 -7.05
CA ASN A 2 14.73 21.38 -6.56
C ASN A 2 15.44 21.09 -5.25
N LYS A 3 14.70 20.94 -4.16
CA LYS A 3 15.25 20.35 -2.94
C LYS A 3 15.40 18.87 -3.20
N GLU A 4 16.62 18.44 -3.44
CA GLU A 4 17.00 17.04 -3.47
C GLU A 4 16.58 16.39 -2.15
N PHE A 5 15.79 15.34 -2.26
CA PHE A 5 15.41 14.47 -1.16
C PHE A 5 16.68 13.85 -0.57
N LYS A 6 16.89 14.04 0.74
CA LYS A 6 18.01 13.45 1.49
C LYS A 6 17.45 12.49 2.54
N PRO A 7 17.48 11.17 2.29
CA PRO A 7 17.08 10.16 3.26
C PRO A 7 18.27 9.90 4.18
N GLU A 8 18.58 10.87 5.04
CA GLU A 8 19.54 10.66 6.11
C GLU A 8 18.84 11.04 7.40
N ILE A 9 18.28 10.04 8.08
CA ILE A 9 18.37 9.80 9.53
C ILE A 9 17.60 8.49 9.83
N SER A 10 18.38 7.40 9.95
CA SER A 10 18.18 6.29 10.87
C SER A 10 17.01 5.29 10.71
N PHE A 11 16.95 4.50 9.63
CA PHE A 11 16.46 3.11 9.68
C PHE A 11 17.18 2.26 8.60
N SER A 12 17.84 1.16 8.99
CA SER A 12 18.65 0.35 8.05
C SER A 12 17.82 -0.49 7.06
N LYS A 13 16.50 -0.65 7.29
CA LYS A 13 15.55 -1.31 6.37
C LYS A 13 14.96 -0.37 5.31
N ASP A 14 15.04 0.96 5.49
CA ASP A 14 14.52 1.95 4.54
C ASP A 14 15.23 1.88 3.19
N LYS A 15 16.54 1.59 3.19
CA LYS A 15 17.33 1.61 1.97
C LYS A 15 16.92 0.50 0.99
N SER A 16 16.64 -0.71 1.47
CA SER A 16 16.17 -1.81 0.61
C SER A 16 14.75 -1.58 0.09
N ASN A 17 13.89 -0.99 0.92
CA ASN A 17 12.51 -0.67 0.59
C ASN A 17 12.42 0.44 -0.47
N LEU A 18 13.21 1.50 -0.28
CA LEU A 18 13.35 2.59 -1.25
C LEU A 18 14.04 2.13 -2.54
N GLU A 19 15.03 1.23 -2.47
CA GLU A 19 15.64 0.62 -3.65
C GLU A 19 14.65 -0.28 -4.42
N MET A 20 13.74 -0.99 -3.73
CA MET A 20 12.65 -1.73 -4.36
C MET A 20 11.65 -0.80 -5.03
N LEU A 21 11.23 0.27 -4.35
CA LEU A 21 10.40 1.31 -4.96
C LEU A 21 11.08 1.89 -6.20
N GLN A 22 12.36 2.26 -6.10
CA GLN A 22 13.13 2.82 -7.21
C GLN A 22 13.17 1.89 -8.43
N LYS A 23 13.37 0.58 -8.23
CA LYS A 23 13.31 -0.41 -9.32
C LYS A 23 11.92 -0.51 -9.96
N SER A 24 10.84 -0.40 -9.18
CA SER A 24 9.49 -0.41 -9.71
C SER A 24 9.10 0.93 -10.38
N LEU A 25 9.70 2.04 -9.98
CA LEU A 25 9.55 3.33 -10.66
C LEU A 25 10.28 3.34 -12.02
N GLU A 26 11.45 2.70 -12.09
CA GLU A 26 12.23 2.56 -13.32
C GLU A 26 11.56 1.66 -14.37
N SER A 27 10.60 0.81 -14.00
CA SER A 27 9.89 -0.09 -14.94
C SER A 27 8.73 0.56 -15.69
N GLU A 28 8.35 1.81 -15.37
CA GLU A 28 7.15 2.51 -15.88
C GLU A 28 5.83 1.74 -15.65
N GLU A 29 5.83 0.67 -14.85
CA GLU A 29 4.65 -0.15 -14.55
C GLU A 29 3.76 0.43 -13.43
N ILE A 30 4.12 1.61 -12.92
CA ILE A 30 3.46 2.30 -11.80
C ILE A 30 2.93 3.65 -12.30
N ASP A 31 1.66 3.93 -12.02
CA ASP A 31 1.08 5.24 -12.35
C ASP A 31 1.76 6.37 -11.52
N LYS A 32 2.08 7.49 -12.16
CA LYS A 32 2.89 8.56 -11.52
C LYS A 32 2.20 9.21 -10.32
N ASP A 33 0.88 9.16 -10.26
CA ASP A 33 0.04 9.70 -9.20
C ASP A 33 0.10 8.88 -7.91
N ILE A 34 0.44 7.59 -7.97
CA ILE A 34 0.55 6.73 -6.79
C ILE A 34 1.93 6.78 -6.14
N ILE A 35 2.95 7.29 -6.84
CA ILE A 35 4.34 7.39 -6.35
C ILE A 35 4.43 8.06 -4.98
N PRO A 36 3.83 9.26 -4.74
CA PRO A 36 3.95 9.93 -3.45
C PRO A 36 3.33 9.13 -2.29
N ILE A 37 2.35 8.29 -2.59
CA ILE A 37 1.64 7.46 -1.62
C ILE A 37 2.48 6.24 -1.27
N LEU A 38 3.11 5.63 -2.28
CA LEU A 38 4.10 4.57 -2.07
C LEU A 38 5.28 5.09 -1.25
N GLU A 39 5.84 6.26 -1.59
CA GLU A 39 6.91 6.88 -0.80
C GLU A 39 6.52 7.06 0.68
N LYS A 40 5.28 7.49 0.96
CA LYS A 40 4.76 7.55 2.34
C LYS A 40 4.72 6.17 2.98
N PHE A 41 4.18 5.17 2.30
CA PHE A 41 4.08 3.80 2.84
C PHE A 41 5.46 3.21 3.14
N PHE A 42 6.40 3.33 2.20
CA PHE A 42 7.77 2.83 2.35
C PHE A 42 8.61 3.62 3.37
N SER A 43 8.14 4.80 3.81
CA SER A 43 8.75 5.55 4.92
C SER A 43 8.27 5.11 6.31
N LEU A 44 7.23 4.27 6.39
CA LEU A 44 6.78 3.69 7.64
C LEU A 44 7.66 2.49 8.00
N PRO A 45 7.82 2.16 9.30
CA PRO A 45 8.54 0.96 9.73
C PRO A 45 7.70 -0.31 9.51
N ILE A 46 7.26 -0.53 8.27
CA ILE A 46 6.48 -1.67 7.80
C ILE A 46 7.33 -2.38 6.75
N THR A 47 7.55 -3.69 6.88
CA THR A 47 8.33 -4.45 5.89
C THR A 47 7.42 -4.79 4.70
N PRO A 48 7.64 -4.22 3.50
CA PRO A 48 6.89 -4.59 2.30
C PRO A 48 7.27 -6.00 1.85
N HIS A 49 6.29 -6.74 1.34
CA HIS A 49 6.46 -8.05 0.71
C HIS A 49 5.90 -8.01 -0.71
N GLN A 50 6.55 -8.70 -1.65
CA GLN A 50 6.21 -8.87 -3.08
C GLN A 50 4.96 -8.13 -3.64
N SER A 51 4.90 -6.80 -3.65
CA SER A 51 3.67 -6.05 -3.99
C SER A 51 3.52 -5.78 -5.49
N CYS A 52 2.29 -5.60 -5.98
CA CYS A 52 1.98 -5.14 -7.34
C CYS A 52 1.11 -3.89 -7.28
N TYR A 53 1.60 -2.76 -7.77
CA TYR A 53 0.90 -1.49 -7.55
C TYR A 53 -0.19 -1.18 -8.59
N GLY A 54 -0.40 -2.10 -9.54
CA GLY A 54 -1.38 -1.98 -10.61
C GLY A 54 -0.97 -0.95 -11.67
N HIS A 55 -1.42 -1.18 -12.91
CA HIS A 55 -1.39 -0.18 -13.96
C HIS A 55 -2.74 -0.24 -14.67
N ALA A 56 -3.39 0.90 -14.86
CA ALA A 56 -4.72 0.95 -15.47
C ALA A 56 -4.77 0.25 -16.84
N GLU A 57 -3.65 0.20 -17.56
CA GLU A 57 -3.54 -0.41 -18.90
C GLU A 57 -3.09 -1.88 -18.89
N THR A 58 -2.46 -2.40 -17.81
CA THR A 58 -1.98 -3.79 -17.79
C THR A 58 -3.04 -4.80 -17.34
N ASN A 59 -4.18 -4.33 -16.82
CA ASN A 59 -5.28 -5.17 -16.34
C ASN A 59 -4.83 -6.19 -15.27
N LYS A 60 -3.72 -5.91 -14.56
CA LYS A 60 -3.23 -6.62 -13.38
C LYS A 60 -3.92 -6.06 -12.14
N GLU A 61 -4.37 -6.93 -11.25
CA GLU A 61 -4.97 -6.54 -9.98
C GLU A 61 -3.89 -5.97 -9.05
N PRO A 62 -4.03 -4.72 -8.59
CA PRO A 62 -3.13 -4.17 -7.60
C PRO A 62 -3.25 -4.94 -6.28
N TYR A 63 -2.14 -5.11 -5.60
CA TYR A 63 -2.08 -5.57 -4.23
C TYR A 63 -0.85 -5.01 -3.50
N LEU A 64 -1.03 -4.72 -2.22
CA LEU A 64 0.02 -4.27 -1.31
C LEU A 64 0.22 -5.34 -0.25
N SER A 65 1.38 -6.00 -0.23
CA SER A 65 1.71 -7.00 0.79
C SER A 65 2.77 -6.49 1.74
N TYR A 66 2.67 -6.90 3.01
CA TYR A 66 3.62 -6.54 4.06
C TYR A 66 3.70 -7.63 5.13
N VAL A 67 4.80 -7.61 5.88
CA VAL A 67 5.12 -8.55 6.96
C VAL A 67 5.04 -7.82 8.30
N ASP A 68 4.36 -8.45 9.27
CA ASP A 68 4.21 -7.93 10.64
C ASP A 68 5.40 -8.32 11.54
N ASP A 69 5.60 -7.62 12.65
CA ASP A 69 6.42 -8.06 13.80
C ASP A 69 7.91 -8.42 13.53
N GLU A 70 8.53 -7.87 12.49
CA GLU A 70 9.96 -8.14 12.22
C GLU A 70 10.95 -7.28 13.05
N THR A 71 10.45 -6.48 13.99
CA THR A 71 11.27 -5.55 14.78
C THR A 71 11.08 -5.75 16.28
N THR A 72 12.11 -5.39 17.03
CA THR A 72 12.10 -5.40 18.52
C THR A 72 11.97 -3.98 19.09
N ASN A 73 11.85 -2.97 18.24
CA ASN A 73 11.69 -1.58 18.63
C ASN A 73 10.21 -1.28 18.93
N GLU A 74 9.87 -0.95 20.17
CA GLU A 74 8.48 -0.69 20.60
C GLU A 74 7.81 0.49 19.87
N SER A 75 8.57 1.51 19.44
CA SER A 75 7.98 2.61 18.66
C SER A 75 7.56 2.16 17.26
N GLU A 76 8.38 1.32 16.63
CA GLU A 76 8.08 0.72 15.33
C GLU A 76 6.91 -0.28 15.45
N LEU A 77 6.91 -1.10 16.50
CA LEU A 77 5.80 -2.01 16.82
C LEU A 77 4.49 -1.24 17.06
N SER A 78 4.53 -0.08 17.72
CA SER A 78 3.32 0.74 17.90
C SER A 78 2.76 1.22 16.57
N ILE A 79 3.61 1.59 15.61
CA ILE A 79 3.18 2.01 14.27
C ILE A 79 2.61 0.81 13.50
N GLN A 80 3.27 -0.35 13.55
CA GLN A 80 2.78 -1.59 12.93
C GLN A 80 1.42 -2.03 13.49
N ARG A 81 1.24 -1.99 14.82
CA ARG A 81 -0.04 -2.28 15.50
C ARG A 81 -1.14 -1.29 15.08
N ASN A 82 -0.85 0.02 15.11
CA ASN A 82 -1.80 1.03 14.67
C ASN A 82 -2.17 0.85 13.20
N PHE A 83 -1.21 0.48 12.36
CA PHE A 83 -1.47 0.21 10.96
C PHE A 83 -2.45 -0.97 10.83
N LYS A 84 -2.20 -2.07 11.53
CA LYS A 84 -3.07 -3.25 11.51
C LYS A 84 -4.48 -3.00 12.04
N GLU A 85 -4.63 -2.25 13.12
CA GLU A 85 -5.94 -1.98 13.71
C GLU A 85 -6.81 -1.15 12.76
N LYS A 86 -6.22 -0.15 12.13
CA LYS A 86 -6.95 0.81 11.30
C LYS A 86 -7.11 0.39 9.85
N ILE A 87 -6.29 -0.53 9.33
CA ILE A 87 -6.39 -0.94 7.92
C ILE A 87 -7.71 -1.63 7.61
N ILE A 88 -8.30 -2.36 8.56
CA ILE A 88 -9.64 -2.96 8.41
C ILE A 88 -10.70 -1.87 8.28
N GLU A 89 -10.61 -0.82 9.09
CA GLU A 89 -11.53 0.33 9.03
C GLU A 89 -11.37 1.10 7.71
N LEU A 90 -10.14 1.26 7.23
CA LEU A 90 -9.84 1.87 5.95
C LEU A 90 -10.49 1.10 4.79
N VAL A 91 -10.31 -0.22 4.77
CA VAL A 91 -10.92 -1.10 3.75
C VAL A 91 -12.44 -0.96 3.75
N ALA A 92 -13.07 -1.00 4.93
CA ALA A 92 -14.51 -0.83 5.07
C ALA A 92 -14.98 0.54 4.55
N ARG A 93 -14.27 1.62 4.90
CA ARG A 93 -14.57 2.99 4.47
C ARG A 93 -14.45 3.14 2.96
N ILE A 94 -13.38 2.61 2.36
CA ILE A 94 -13.18 2.68 0.91
C ILE A 94 -14.29 1.91 0.18
N ASN A 95 -14.58 0.68 0.60
CA ASN A 95 -15.66 -0.13 0.02
C ASN A 95 -17.03 0.56 0.11
N GLN A 96 -17.30 1.28 1.21
CA GLN A 96 -18.50 2.10 1.36
C GLN A 96 -18.55 3.26 0.37
N GLN A 97 -17.42 3.93 0.10
CA GLN A 97 -17.37 5.10 -0.78
C GLN A 97 -17.45 4.73 -2.27
N ILE A 98 -16.76 3.66 -2.68
CA ILE A 98 -16.70 3.28 -4.10
C ILE A 98 -17.98 2.59 -4.56
N GLY A 99 -18.75 2.01 -3.63
CA GLY A 99 -19.86 1.10 -3.95
C GLY A 99 -19.31 -0.20 -4.53
N SER A 100 -19.74 -1.34 -4.01
CA SER A 100 -19.18 -2.67 -4.34
C SER A 100 -19.49 -3.16 -5.76
N GLU A 101 -19.53 -2.29 -6.76
CA GLU A 101 -19.96 -2.62 -8.12
C GLU A 101 -18.79 -2.89 -9.08
N ALA A 102 -17.62 -2.26 -8.86
CA ALA A 102 -16.50 -2.37 -9.81
C ALA A 102 -15.19 -2.85 -9.18
N VAL A 103 -14.89 -2.48 -7.94
CA VAL A 103 -13.71 -2.95 -7.19
C VAL A 103 -14.13 -3.27 -5.76
N ASN A 104 -13.62 -4.36 -5.22
CA ASN A 104 -13.68 -4.69 -3.80
C ASN A 104 -12.26 -4.70 -3.24
N ILE A 105 -12.07 -4.07 -2.10
CA ILE A 105 -10.81 -4.19 -1.37
C ILE A 105 -10.98 -5.24 -0.28
N SER A 106 -10.06 -6.20 -0.23
CA SER A 106 -10.00 -7.22 0.80
C SER A 106 -8.63 -7.20 1.48
N LEU A 107 -8.61 -7.50 2.77
CA LEU A 107 -7.36 -7.74 3.51
C LEU A 107 -7.25 -9.25 3.71
N GLU A 108 -6.27 -9.86 3.07
CA GLU A 108 -5.91 -11.25 3.30
C GLU A 108 -4.84 -11.35 4.38
N GLU A 109 -5.06 -12.24 5.35
CA GLU A 109 -4.06 -12.64 6.34
C GLU A 109 -3.60 -14.06 6.02
N VAL A 110 -2.29 -14.24 5.86
CA VAL A 110 -1.66 -15.55 5.70
C VAL A 110 -0.87 -15.88 6.96
N ASP A 111 -1.38 -16.86 7.72
CA ASP A 111 -0.71 -17.40 8.89
C ASP A 111 0.19 -18.59 8.51
N HIS A 112 1.50 -18.38 8.58
CA HIS A 112 2.51 -19.39 8.25
C HIS A 112 2.75 -20.42 9.36
N LYS A 113 1.95 -20.42 10.44
CA LYS A 113 2.06 -21.26 11.65
C LYS A 113 3.34 -21.06 12.48
N ARG A 114 4.44 -20.58 11.88
CA ARG A 114 5.70 -20.20 12.52
C ARG A 114 6.31 -19.02 11.77
N GLY A 115 6.56 -17.93 12.49
CA GLY A 115 7.12 -16.71 11.92
C GLY A 115 6.10 -15.56 11.84
N PRO A 116 6.49 -14.43 11.26
CA PRO A 116 5.60 -13.29 11.11
C PRO A 116 4.46 -13.60 10.13
N LYS A 117 3.35 -12.89 10.29
CA LYS A 117 2.17 -13.02 9.41
C LYS A 117 2.34 -12.11 8.20
N ASP A 118 1.90 -12.61 7.05
CA ASP A 118 1.81 -11.79 5.85
C ASP A 118 0.41 -11.23 5.71
N TYR A 119 0.35 -9.96 5.39
CA TYR A 119 -0.89 -9.25 5.10
C TYR A 119 -0.86 -8.79 3.66
N THR A 120 -1.97 -8.95 2.96
CA THR A 120 -2.11 -8.46 1.58
C THR A 120 -3.41 -7.69 1.42
N LEU A 121 -3.30 -6.40 1.11
CA LEU A 121 -4.42 -5.59 0.67
C LEU A 121 -4.64 -5.87 -0.83
N ARG A 122 -5.69 -6.61 -1.18
CA ARG A 122 -6.05 -6.92 -2.58
C ARG A 122 -7.12 -6.00 -3.10
N PHE A 123 -7.03 -5.71 -4.39
CA PHE A 123 -7.96 -4.89 -5.13
C PHE A 123 -8.61 -5.79 -6.19
N GLU A 124 -9.72 -6.42 -5.84
CA GLU A 124 -10.44 -7.36 -6.68
C GLU A 124 -11.34 -6.61 -7.65
N ILE A 125 -11.18 -6.83 -8.96
CA ILE A 125 -12.05 -6.23 -9.97
C ILE A 125 -13.32 -7.08 -10.09
N ILE A 126 -14.45 -6.59 -9.58
CA ILE A 126 -15.72 -7.33 -9.57
C ILE A 126 -16.38 -7.32 -10.96
N ASP A 127 -16.43 -6.14 -11.60
CA ASP A 127 -16.95 -6.00 -12.95
C ASP A 127 -15.96 -5.24 -13.84
N LYS A 128 -15.40 -5.97 -14.81
CA LYS A 128 -14.42 -5.44 -15.75
C LYS A 128 -14.99 -4.29 -16.59
N LYS A 129 -16.28 -4.32 -16.95
CA LYS A 129 -16.88 -3.27 -17.77
C LYS A 129 -16.99 -1.97 -17.00
N SER A 130 -17.48 -2.03 -15.76
CA SER A 130 -17.59 -0.88 -14.85
C SER A 130 -16.21 -0.36 -14.44
N PHE A 131 -15.23 -1.25 -14.22
CA PHE A 131 -13.85 -0.85 -13.97
C PHE A 131 -13.22 -0.14 -15.17
N LEU A 132 -13.43 -0.60 -16.41
CA LEU A 132 -12.91 0.12 -17.59
C LEU A 132 -13.54 1.52 -17.76
N GLN A 133 -14.78 1.71 -17.33
CA GLN A 133 -15.47 3.00 -17.41
C GLN A 133 -15.12 3.94 -16.25
N ASN A 134 -14.95 3.41 -15.04
CA ASN A 134 -14.85 4.19 -13.80
C ASN A 134 -13.56 3.94 -12.99
N GLY A 135 -12.70 3.03 -13.44
CA GLY A 135 -11.55 2.50 -12.69
C GLY A 135 -10.55 3.57 -12.27
N LYS A 136 -10.26 4.56 -13.13
CA LYS A 136 -9.41 5.70 -12.76
C LYS A 136 -9.98 6.50 -11.59
N LYS A 137 -11.30 6.76 -11.59
CA LYS A 137 -11.98 7.47 -10.50
C LYS A 137 -11.98 6.63 -9.22
N ILE A 138 -12.19 5.33 -9.35
CA ILE A 138 -12.17 4.40 -8.21
C ILE A 138 -10.78 4.32 -7.60
N LEU A 139 -9.73 4.06 -8.40
CA LEU A 139 -8.35 4.04 -7.94
C LEU A 139 -7.97 5.36 -7.26
N ALA A 140 -8.36 6.51 -7.81
CA ALA A 140 -8.11 7.80 -7.17
C ALA A 140 -8.74 7.93 -5.77
N ILE A 141 -9.98 7.44 -5.57
CA ILE A 141 -10.63 7.41 -4.25
C ILE A 141 -9.86 6.49 -3.28
N ILE A 142 -9.50 5.30 -3.76
CA ILE A 142 -8.77 4.31 -2.95
C ILE A 142 -7.45 4.90 -2.46
N TRP A 143 -6.67 5.47 -3.38
CA TRP A 143 -5.36 6.03 -3.11
C TRP A 143 -5.43 7.30 -2.24
N ASP A 144 -6.44 8.16 -2.42
CA ASP A 144 -6.66 9.33 -1.57
C ASP A 144 -6.94 8.93 -0.11
N GLU A 145 -7.85 7.98 0.12
CA GLU A 145 -8.14 7.47 1.46
C GLU A 145 -6.92 6.76 2.07
N PHE A 146 -6.19 5.97 1.28
CA PHE A 146 -4.96 5.33 1.74
C PHE A 146 -3.90 6.37 2.13
N SER A 147 -3.73 7.45 1.36
CA SER A 147 -2.81 8.53 1.70
C SER A 147 -3.18 9.23 3.01
N LYS A 148 -4.46 9.57 3.21
CA LYS A 148 -4.93 10.20 4.47
C LYS A 148 -4.64 9.30 5.66
N TYR A 149 -4.88 8.01 5.48
CA TYR A 149 -4.61 7.01 6.49
C TYR A 149 -3.11 6.92 6.86
N LEU A 150 -2.21 6.92 5.87
CA LEU A 150 -0.76 6.95 6.14
C LEU A 150 -0.32 8.20 6.91
N ASP A 151 -0.99 9.35 6.68
CA ASP A 151 -0.71 10.59 7.40
C ASP A 151 -1.16 10.53 8.88
N GLU A 152 -2.13 9.69 9.24
CA GLU A 152 -2.58 9.48 10.62
C GLU A 152 -1.66 8.58 11.47
N LEU A 153 -0.66 7.93 10.85
CA LEU A 153 0.24 6.97 11.50
C LEU A 153 1.59 7.56 11.92
N LYS A 154 1.85 8.82 11.55
CA LYS A 154 3.04 9.59 11.93
C LYS A 154 2.82 10.34 13.24
#